data_AF-A0A415VA81-F1
#
_entry.id   AF-A0A415VA81-F1
#
_cell.length_a   1.000
_cell.length_b   1.000
_cell.length_c   1.000
_cell.angle_alpha   90.00
_cell.angle_beta   90.00
_cell.angle_gamma   90.00
#
_symmetry.space_group_name_H-M   'P 1'
#
loop_
_entity.id
_entity.type
_entity.pdbx_description
1 polymer ?
#
loop_
_entity_poly.entity_id
_entity_poly.type
_entity_poly.pdbx_seq_one_letter_code
_entity_poly.pdbx_strand_id
1 'polypeptide(L)'
;MANSNNTGNNKELTPSVEETLLNESGSIARVKSFSWIWFINKERIHDIDPVQCGKWMLFFSPFKTALMDDIVGTAVLDGVVVEAKYSNPETLIAAGSKQGVCCFYLNGIDRESHKRVLSYMLENGLVRRTKSGKLYNISFKFDSETYAGKYKGSGFSGKIKLADFVDLETGEFILDSGAD
;
A
#
# COMPACT_ATOMS: atom_id res chain seq x y z
N MET A 1 32.03 -7.40 50.55
CA MET A 1 31.94 -6.67 49.27
C MET A 1 32.16 -7.68 48.16
N ALA A 2 31.09 -8.11 47.50
CA ALA A 2 31.16 -8.91 46.28
C ALA A 2 30.39 -8.12 45.22
N ASN A 3 31.12 -7.54 44.27
CA ASN A 3 30.53 -6.85 43.13
C ASN A 3 30.05 -7.91 42.13
N SER A 4 28.74 -8.00 41.95
CA SER A 4 28.12 -8.73 40.85
C SER A 4 28.20 -7.87 39.59
N ASN A 5 29.03 -8.26 38.64
CA ASN A 5 29.05 -7.66 37.31
C ASN A 5 27.89 -8.23 36.50
N ASN A 6 26.78 -7.49 36.47
CA ASN A 6 25.67 -7.74 35.56
C ASN A 6 26.04 -7.18 34.18
N THR A 7 26.75 -7.95 33.36
CA THR A 7 26.92 -7.66 31.93
C THR A 7 25.61 -7.98 31.22
N GLY A 8 24.74 -6.97 31.14
CA GLY A 8 23.57 -6.98 30.28
C GLY A 8 24.01 -7.18 28.84
N ASN A 9 23.63 -8.32 28.26
CA ASN A 9 23.69 -8.56 26.83
C ASN A 9 22.66 -7.65 26.15
N ASN A 10 23.06 -6.41 25.82
CA ASN A 10 22.39 -5.63 24.80
C ASN A 10 22.68 -6.28 23.44
N LYS A 11 22.00 -7.38 23.15
CA LYS A 11 21.83 -7.85 21.79
C LYS A 11 21.01 -6.77 21.10
N GLU A 12 21.68 -5.97 20.29
CA GLU A 12 21.05 -5.10 19.31
C GLU A 12 20.14 -5.99 18.46
N LEU A 13 18.84 -5.97 18.75
CA LEU A 13 17.82 -6.70 18.01
C LEU A 13 17.71 -6.02 16.64
N THR A 14 18.59 -6.38 15.71
CA THR A 14 18.39 -6.08 14.30
C THR A 14 17.03 -6.67 13.91
N PRO A 15 16.06 -5.87 13.45
CA PRO A 15 14.75 -6.40 13.06
C PRO A 15 14.96 -7.47 12.00
N SER A 16 14.50 -8.70 12.27
CA SER A 16 14.57 -9.78 11.30
C SER A 16 13.68 -9.43 10.10
N VAL A 17 14.27 -9.43 8.92
CA VAL A 17 13.55 -9.31 7.64
C VAL A 17 13.54 -10.69 7.00
N GLU A 18 12.36 -11.16 6.62
CA GLU A 18 12.15 -12.46 5.96
C GLU A 18 11.77 -12.22 4.50
N GLU A 19 12.55 -12.73 3.55
CA GLU A 19 12.28 -12.65 2.11
C GLU A 19 11.84 -14.01 1.56
N THR A 20 10.83 -14.00 0.69
CA THR A 20 10.34 -15.19 -0.04
C THR A 20 10.14 -14.81 -1.50
N LEU A 21 10.74 -15.57 -2.43
CA LEU A 21 10.55 -15.38 -3.87
C LEU A 21 9.21 -15.98 -4.31
N LEU A 22 8.48 -15.27 -5.15
CA LEU A 22 7.11 -15.61 -5.53
C LEU A 22 6.96 -16.15 -6.96
N ASN A 23 8.01 -16.07 -7.77
CA ASN A 23 8.04 -16.58 -9.14
C ASN A 23 9.36 -17.27 -9.47
N GLU A 24 9.38 -18.08 -10.52
CA GLU A 24 10.54 -18.89 -10.92
C GLU A 24 11.77 -18.05 -11.26
N SER A 25 11.58 -16.86 -11.83
CA SER A 25 12.69 -15.95 -12.13
C SER A 25 13.29 -15.28 -10.89
N GLY A 26 12.62 -15.35 -9.73
CA GLY A 26 13.04 -14.68 -8.51
C GLY A 26 12.96 -13.15 -8.59
N SER A 27 12.28 -12.62 -9.62
CA SER A 27 12.10 -11.18 -9.83
C SER A 27 11.06 -10.58 -8.90
N ILE A 28 10.11 -11.38 -8.40
CA ILE A 28 9.07 -10.90 -7.48
C ILE A 28 9.31 -11.50 -6.09
N ALA A 29 9.37 -10.64 -5.08
CA ALA A 29 9.64 -11.02 -3.70
C ALA A 29 8.57 -10.50 -2.74
N ARG A 30 8.24 -11.34 -1.75
CA ARG A 30 7.51 -10.98 -0.55
C ARG A 30 8.49 -10.75 0.59
N VAL A 31 8.45 -9.58 1.22
CA VAL A 31 9.38 -9.19 2.28
C VAL A 31 8.61 -8.84 3.55
N LYS A 32 8.77 -9.62 4.61
CA LYS A 32 8.13 -9.41 5.92
C LYS A 32 9.12 -8.75 6.88
N SER A 33 8.64 -7.71 7.55
CA SER A 33 9.29 -7.03 8.67
C SER A 33 8.35 -6.95 9.86
N PHE A 34 8.82 -6.41 10.99
CA PHE A 34 7.98 -6.19 12.16
C PHE A 34 6.71 -5.39 11.83
N SER A 35 6.80 -4.31 11.06
CA SER A 35 5.64 -3.42 10.82
C SER A 35 4.95 -3.63 9.47
N TRP A 36 5.61 -4.25 8.50
CA TRP A 36 5.17 -4.26 7.11
C TRP A 36 5.42 -5.59 6.42
N ILE A 37 4.51 -5.95 5.52
CA ILE A 37 4.70 -7.00 4.52
C ILE A 37 4.66 -6.33 3.16
N TRP A 38 5.73 -6.49 2.38
CA TRP A 38 5.92 -5.89 1.07
C TRP A 38 5.88 -6.96 -0.01
N PHE A 39 5.41 -6.57 -1.19
CA PHE A 39 5.49 -7.32 -2.43
C PHE A 39 6.15 -6.42 -3.46
N ILE A 40 7.24 -6.89 -4.06
CA ILE A 40 8.15 -6.06 -4.86
C ILE A 40 8.51 -6.80 -6.13
N ASN A 41 8.29 -6.18 -7.28
CA ASN A 41 8.94 -6.57 -8.53
C ASN A 41 10.33 -5.91 -8.60
N LYS A 42 11.37 -6.69 -8.32
CA LYS A 42 12.78 -6.27 -8.20
C LYS A 42 13.38 -5.80 -9.53
N GLU A 43 12.89 -6.30 -10.65
CA GLU A 43 13.35 -5.87 -11.98
C GLU A 43 12.77 -4.51 -12.36
N ARG A 44 11.52 -4.26 -11.97
CA ARG A 44 10.78 -3.05 -12.32
C ARG A 44 10.81 -1.96 -11.27
N ILE A 45 11.45 -2.19 -10.13
CA ILE A 45 11.46 -1.22 -9.01
C ILE A 45 12.01 0.15 -9.43
N HIS A 46 12.90 0.18 -10.43
CA HIS A 46 13.46 1.39 -11.00
C HIS A 46 12.46 2.19 -11.88
N ASP A 47 11.31 1.62 -12.23
CA ASP A 47 10.20 2.32 -12.93
C ASP A 47 9.54 3.37 -12.00
N ILE A 48 9.70 3.25 -10.68
CA ILE A 48 9.15 4.19 -9.70
C ILE A 48 10.11 5.36 -9.50
N ASP A 49 9.68 6.56 -9.89
CA ASP A 49 10.41 7.80 -9.66
C ASP A 49 10.23 8.26 -8.21
N PRO A 50 11.29 8.33 -7.38
CA PRO A 50 11.18 8.74 -5.98
C PRO A 50 10.56 10.14 -5.76
N VAL A 51 10.63 11.03 -6.75
CA VAL A 51 10.06 12.39 -6.67
C VAL A 51 8.57 12.38 -6.95
N GLN A 52 8.13 11.52 -7.87
CA GLN A 52 6.75 11.45 -8.35
C GLN A 52 5.94 10.32 -7.72
N CYS A 53 6.61 9.44 -6.98
CA CYS A 53 6.01 8.31 -6.31
C CYS A 53 4.98 8.75 -5.28
N GLY A 54 3.89 8.00 -5.24
CA GLY A 54 2.88 8.06 -4.20
C GLY A 54 2.15 6.75 -4.10
N LYS A 55 1.06 6.77 -3.33
CA LYS A 55 0.31 5.58 -3.01
C LYS A 55 -1.19 5.81 -2.97
N TRP A 56 -1.95 4.86 -3.50
CA TRP A 56 -3.34 4.66 -3.09
C TRP A 56 -3.37 3.85 -1.81
N MET A 57 -4.20 4.27 -0.85
CA MET A 57 -4.31 3.63 0.46
C MET A 57 -5.72 3.13 0.71
N LEU A 58 -5.81 1.93 1.27
CA LEU A 58 -7.04 1.37 1.82
C LEU A 58 -6.82 0.87 3.23
N PHE A 59 -7.91 0.75 3.99
CA PHE A 59 -7.89 0.21 5.33
C PHE A 59 -8.55 -1.15 5.38
N PHE A 60 -7.94 -2.08 6.11
CA PHE A 60 -8.42 -3.46 6.22
C PHE A 60 -8.43 -3.93 7.67
N SER A 61 -9.18 -5.00 7.93
CA SER A 61 -9.14 -5.68 9.22
C SER A 61 -7.92 -6.60 9.30
N PRO A 62 -7.07 -6.53 10.34
CA PRO A 62 -5.92 -7.41 10.47
C PRO A 62 -6.30 -8.89 10.63
N PHE A 63 -7.57 -9.20 10.87
CA PHE A 63 -8.07 -10.58 10.87
C PHE A 63 -8.33 -11.14 9.46
N LYS A 64 -8.15 -10.33 8.40
CA LYS A 64 -8.28 -10.74 6.99
C LYS A 64 -6.92 -10.88 6.30
N THR A 65 -5.93 -11.45 6.99
CA THR A 65 -4.54 -11.56 6.50
C THR A 65 -4.45 -12.30 5.17
N ALA A 66 -5.06 -13.48 5.04
CA ALA A 66 -4.97 -14.29 3.82
C ALA A 66 -5.53 -13.54 2.60
N LEU A 67 -6.67 -12.85 2.76
CA LEU A 67 -7.23 -12.01 1.72
C LEU A 67 -6.28 -10.86 1.35
N MET A 68 -5.62 -10.24 2.33
CA MET A 68 -4.70 -9.14 2.04
C MET A 68 -3.42 -9.61 1.35
N ASP A 69 -2.89 -10.77 1.75
CA ASP A 69 -1.73 -11.39 1.12
C ASP A 69 -2.02 -11.72 -0.35
N ASP A 70 -3.21 -12.29 -0.63
CA ASP A 70 -3.70 -12.58 -1.99
C ASP A 70 -3.89 -11.32 -2.84
N ILE A 71 -4.59 -10.30 -2.32
CA ILE A 71 -4.82 -9.02 -3.01
C ILE A 71 -3.52 -8.30 -3.34
N VAL A 72 -2.58 -8.26 -2.40
CA VAL A 72 -1.32 -7.54 -2.63
C VAL A 72 -0.37 -8.36 -3.51
N GLY A 73 -0.36 -9.69 -3.33
CA GLY A 73 0.42 -10.60 -4.14
C GLY A 73 0.02 -10.59 -5.60
N THR A 74 -1.28 -10.78 -5.89
CA THR A 74 -1.79 -10.79 -7.27
C THR A 74 -1.61 -9.43 -7.95
N ALA A 75 -1.80 -8.30 -7.25
CA ALA A 75 -1.53 -6.99 -7.83
C ALA A 75 -0.09 -6.81 -8.34
N VAL A 76 0.90 -7.39 -7.66
CA VAL A 76 2.32 -7.31 -8.11
C VAL A 76 2.64 -8.39 -9.14
N LEU A 77 2.13 -9.62 -8.96
CA LEU A 77 2.32 -10.73 -9.90
C LEU A 77 1.72 -10.44 -11.27
N ASP A 78 0.53 -9.85 -11.31
CA ASP A 78 -0.19 -9.50 -12.54
C ASP A 78 0.28 -8.16 -13.14
N GLY A 79 1.27 -7.52 -12.51
CA GLY A 79 1.85 -6.26 -12.99
C GLY A 79 0.93 -5.04 -12.89
N VAL A 80 -0.12 -5.10 -12.06
CA VAL A 80 -0.99 -3.96 -11.75
C VAL A 80 -0.14 -2.83 -11.18
N VAL A 81 0.71 -3.14 -10.20
CA VAL A 81 1.73 -2.25 -9.65
C VAL A 81 3.08 -2.95 -9.51
N VAL A 82 4.14 -2.15 -9.41
CA VAL A 82 5.52 -2.64 -9.21
C VAL A 82 5.78 -2.99 -7.75
N GLU A 83 5.21 -2.21 -6.83
CA GLU A 83 5.38 -2.37 -5.39
C GLU A 83 4.05 -2.14 -4.68
N ALA A 84 3.76 -3.00 -3.71
CA ALA A 84 2.67 -2.82 -2.78
C ALA A 84 3.03 -3.34 -1.41
N LYS A 85 2.37 -2.83 -0.37
CA LYS A 85 2.60 -3.29 0.99
C LYS A 85 1.35 -3.19 1.83
N TYR A 86 1.34 -3.91 2.92
CA TYR A 86 0.36 -3.72 3.98
C TYR A 86 0.98 -3.87 5.36
N SER A 87 0.31 -3.28 6.35
CA SER A 87 0.71 -3.39 7.75
C SER A 87 0.76 -4.85 8.19
N ASN A 88 1.82 -5.26 8.87
CA ASN A 88 1.95 -6.63 9.38
C ASN A 88 0.81 -6.94 10.38
N PRO A 89 -0.09 -7.89 10.06
CA PRO A 89 -1.24 -8.18 10.90
C PRO A 89 -0.88 -8.74 12.28
N GLU A 90 0.20 -9.51 12.40
CA GLU A 90 0.67 -10.05 13.68
C GLU A 90 0.95 -8.93 14.67
N THR A 91 1.69 -7.92 14.20
CA THR A 91 2.04 -6.73 15.00
C THR A 91 0.82 -5.89 15.34
N LEU A 92 -0.11 -5.72 14.39
CA LEU A 92 -1.36 -5.00 14.65
C LEU A 92 -2.21 -5.70 15.71
N ILE A 93 -2.37 -7.02 15.60
CA ILE A 93 -3.16 -7.82 16.54
C ILE A 93 -2.52 -7.78 17.94
N ALA A 94 -1.20 -7.94 18.03
CA ALA A 94 -0.47 -7.86 19.29
C ALA A 94 -0.63 -6.47 19.96
N ALA A 95 -0.68 -5.41 19.17
CA ALA A 95 -0.93 -4.05 19.65
C ALA A 95 -2.42 -3.72 19.93
N GLY A 96 -3.33 -4.69 19.78
CA GLY A 96 -4.78 -4.47 19.94
C GLY A 96 -5.41 -3.59 18.85
N SER A 97 -4.70 -3.37 17.74
CA SER A 97 -5.19 -2.58 16.62
C SER A 97 -6.24 -3.36 15.82
N LYS A 98 -7.34 -2.70 15.50
CA LYS A 98 -8.46 -3.28 14.73
C LYS A 98 -8.39 -2.97 13.24
N GLN A 99 -7.37 -2.23 12.80
CA GLN A 99 -7.25 -1.73 11.44
C GLN A 99 -5.79 -1.66 11.01
N GLY A 100 -5.52 -2.14 9.80
CA GLY A 100 -4.26 -1.94 9.09
C GLY A 100 -4.45 -1.08 7.84
N VAL A 101 -3.34 -0.67 7.23
CA VAL A 101 -3.32 0.02 5.94
C VAL A 101 -2.63 -0.83 4.88
N CYS A 102 -3.18 -0.83 3.67
CA CYS A 102 -2.55 -1.36 2.47
C CYS A 102 -2.29 -0.20 1.49
N CYS A 103 -1.16 -0.25 0.81
CA CYS A 103 -0.65 0.78 -0.07
C CYS A 103 -0.23 0.16 -1.41
N PHE A 104 -0.72 0.73 -2.52
CA PHE A 104 -0.28 0.40 -3.88
C PHE A 104 0.50 1.58 -4.43
N TYR A 105 1.75 1.36 -4.84
CA TYR A 105 2.69 2.41 -5.25
C TYR A 105 2.77 2.58 -6.75
N LEU A 106 2.84 3.84 -7.19
CA LEU A 106 2.96 4.24 -8.60
C LEU A 106 3.42 5.71 -8.71
N ASN A 107 3.81 6.11 -9.92
CA ASN A 107 4.13 7.50 -10.23
C ASN A 107 2.86 8.33 -10.40
N GLY A 108 2.74 9.45 -9.70
CA GLY A 108 1.50 10.22 -9.63
C GLY A 108 1.09 10.97 -10.90
N ILE A 109 1.96 11.06 -11.91
CA ILE A 109 1.60 11.62 -13.23
C ILE A 109 1.15 10.55 -14.23
N ASP A 110 1.31 9.26 -13.90
CA ASP A 110 0.99 8.16 -14.79
C ASP A 110 -0.50 7.79 -14.68
N ARG A 111 -1.31 8.49 -15.48
CA ARG A 111 -2.77 8.31 -15.51
C ARG A 111 -3.19 6.88 -15.83
N GLU A 112 -2.46 6.17 -16.68
CA GLU A 112 -2.80 4.79 -17.05
C GLU A 112 -2.50 3.82 -15.91
N SER A 113 -1.41 4.02 -15.18
CA SER A 113 -1.17 3.29 -13.93
C SER A 113 -2.23 3.60 -12.86
N HIS A 114 -2.70 4.85 -12.76
CA HIS A 114 -3.84 5.17 -11.89
C HIS A 114 -5.10 4.40 -12.30
N LYS A 115 -5.47 4.38 -13.58
CA LYS A 115 -6.64 3.62 -14.04
C LYS A 115 -6.49 2.14 -13.73
N ARG A 116 -5.35 1.53 -14.07
CA ARG A 116 -5.09 0.10 -13.86
C ARG A 116 -5.23 -0.31 -12.39
N VAL A 117 -4.62 0.43 -11.46
CA VAL A 117 -4.73 0.12 -10.03
C VAL A 117 -6.13 0.41 -9.48
N LEU A 118 -6.82 1.45 -9.96
CA LEU A 118 -8.18 1.76 -9.53
C LEU A 118 -9.19 0.73 -10.04
N SER A 119 -9.06 0.24 -11.28
CA SER A 119 -9.86 -0.88 -11.80
C SER A 119 -9.69 -2.10 -10.93
N TYR A 120 -8.44 -2.48 -10.66
CA TYR A 120 -8.12 -3.60 -9.78
C TYR A 120 -8.74 -3.43 -8.38
N MET A 121 -8.67 -2.23 -7.79
CA MET A 121 -9.28 -1.94 -6.49
C MET A 121 -10.81 -2.02 -6.53
N LEU A 122 -11.46 -1.60 -7.60
CA LEU A 122 -12.93 -1.64 -7.74
C LEU A 122 -13.43 -3.07 -7.96
N GLU A 123 -12.79 -3.83 -8.85
CA GLU A 123 -13.09 -5.23 -9.16
C GLU A 123 -12.97 -6.12 -7.93
N ASN A 124 -11.97 -5.85 -7.08
CA ASN A 124 -11.75 -6.56 -5.83
C ASN A 124 -12.55 -5.99 -4.63
N GLY A 125 -13.44 -5.02 -4.86
CA GLY A 125 -14.29 -4.45 -3.81
C GLY A 125 -13.51 -3.74 -2.69
N LEU A 126 -12.31 -3.24 -2.99
CA LEU A 126 -11.39 -2.64 -2.02
C LEU A 126 -11.76 -1.21 -1.65
N VAL A 127 -12.44 -0.50 -2.55
CA VAL A 127 -12.98 0.82 -2.28
C VAL A 127 -14.30 0.69 -1.53
N ARG A 128 -14.32 1.16 -0.28
CA ARG A 128 -15.53 1.15 0.54
C ARG A 128 -16.63 1.98 -0.12
N ARG A 129 -17.88 1.58 0.16
CA ARG A 129 -19.08 2.35 -0.16
C ARG A 129 -19.69 2.94 1.11
N THR A 130 -20.36 4.07 0.97
CA THR A 130 -21.19 4.70 1.99
C THR A 130 -22.50 3.92 2.16
N LYS A 131 -23.33 4.32 3.14
CA LYS A 131 -24.65 3.69 3.35
C LYS A 131 -25.58 3.82 2.15
N SER A 132 -25.43 4.86 1.32
CA SER A 132 -26.23 5.05 0.11
C SER A 132 -25.69 4.31 -1.12
N GLY A 133 -24.59 3.55 -0.97
CA GLY A 133 -23.95 2.83 -2.08
C GLY A 133 -22.85 3.61 -2.80
N LYS A 134 -22.76 4.93 -2.61
CA LYS A 134 -21.71 5.78 -3.20
C LYS A 134 -20.31 5.36 -2.73
N LEU A 135 -19.33 5.29 -3.63
CA LEU A 135 -17.91 5.06 -3.34
C LEU A 135 -17.32 6.19 -2.48
N TYR A 136 -16.47 5.83 -1.51
CA TYR A 136 -15.66 6.83 -0.81
C TYR A 136 -14.64 7.45 -1.77
N ASN A 137 -14.57 8.78 -1.78
CA ASN A 137 -13.60 9.52 -2.60
C ASN A 137 -12.18 9.45 -1.99
N ILE A 138 -11.55 8.28 -2.08
CA ILE A 138 -10.18 8.06 -1.62
C ILE A 138 -9.21 8.97 -2.37
N SER A 139 -8.06 9.24 -1.75
CA SER A 139 -7.05 10.13 -2.33
C SER A 139 -5.73 9.40 -2.47
N PHE A 140 -5.04 9.69 -3.56
CA PHE A 140 -3.65 9.33 -3.73
C PHE A 140 -2.79 10.28 -2.90
N LYS A 141 -1.76 9.74 -2.26
CA LYS A 141 -0.85 10.52 -1.41
C LYS A 141 0.58 10.38 -1.92
N PHE A 142 1.21 11.50 -2.26
CA PHE A 142 2.61 11.50 -2.63
C PHE A 142 3.51 11.16 -1.45
N ASP A 143 4.64 10.52 -1.71
CA ASP A 143 5.61 10.18 -0.67
C ASP A 143 6.25 11.43 -0.09
N SER A 144 6.48 12.45 -0.92
CA SER A 144 6.90 13.80 -0.47
C SER A 144 5.96 14.42 0.57
N GLU A 145 4.64 14.18 0.48
CA GLU A 145 3.67 14.62 1.49
C GLU A 145 3.80 13.80 2.78
N THR A 146 4.12 12.51 2.68
CA THR A 146 4.40 11.66 3.85
C THR A 146 5.68 12.11 4.56
N TYR A 147 6.76 12.35 3.83
CA TYR A 147 8.03 12.83 4.40
C TYR A 147 7.89 14.22 5.04
N ALA A 148 7.03 15.08 4.49
CA ALA A 148 6.70 16.38 5.07
C ALA A 148 5.69 16.33 6.24
N GLY A 149 5.30 15.14 6.70
CA GLY A 149 4.36 14.98 7.82
C GLY A 149 2.94 15.48 7.52
N LYS A 150 2.55 15.55 6.24
CA LYS A 150 1.24 16.06 5.84
C LYS A 150 0.18 14.97 5.98
N TYR A 151 -0.79 15.21 6.84
CA TYR A 151 -1.94 14.35 7.09
C TYR A 151 -3.23 15.18 7.10
N LYS A 152 -4.38 14.51 7.25
CA LYS A 152 -5.66 15.20 7.36
C LYS A 152 -5.61 16.15 8.57
N GLY A 153 -5.87 17.45 8.33
CA GLY A 153 -5.73 18.50 9.35
C GLY A 153 -4.33 19.11 9.46
N SER A 154 -3.33 18.58 8.76
CA SER A 154 -1.96 19.09 8.69
C SER A 154 -1.47 19.23 7.24
N GLY A 155 -2.24 19.89 6.39
CA GLY A 155 -1.79 20.29 5.04
C GLY A 155 -1.83 19.20 3.96
N PHE A 156 -2.38 18.01 4.23
CA PHE A 156 -2.70 17.06 3.17
C PHE A 156 -3.90 17.56 2.36
N SER A 157 -3.71 17.74 1.04
CA SER A 157 -4.74 18.25 0.14
C SER A 157 -5.43 17.15 -0.68
N GLY A 158 -4.75 16.01 -0.89
CA GLY A 158 -5.26 14.89 -1.71
C GLY A 158 -5.65 15.37 -3.10
N LYS A 159 -4.68 15.92 -3.84
CA LYS A 159 -4.89 16.56 -5.16
C LYS A 159 -5.45 15.61 -6.21
N ILE A 160 -5.07 14.34 -6.12
CA ILE A 160 -5.56 13.27 -6.99
C ILE A 160 -6.51 12.41 -6.15
N LYS A 161 -7.72 12.21 -6.65
CA LYS A 161 -8.82 11.53 -5.97
C LYS A 161 -9.50 10.54 -6.91
N LEU A 162 -10.24 9.59 -6.34
CA LEU A 162 -11.01 8.62 -7.13
C LEU A 162 -12.01 9.29 -8.07
N ALA A 163 -12.64 10.38 -7.63
CA ALA A 163 -13.59 11.15 -8.44
C ALA A 163 -12.98 11.79 -9.69
N ASP A 164 -11.64 11.86 -9.80
CA ASP A 164 -10.97 12.35 -11.01
C ASP A 164 -10.92 11.29 -12.11
N PHE A 165 -11.26 10.04 -11.80
CA PHE A 165 -11.22 8.89 -12.72
C PHE A 165 -12.57 8.19 -12.86
N VAL A 166 -13.40 8.20 -11.82
CA VAL A 166 -14.57 7.32 -11.69
C VAL A 166 -15.77 8.09 -11.15
N ASP A 167 -16.94 7.86 -11.74
CA ASP A 167 -18.20 8.32 -11.15
C ASP A 167 -18.44 7.57 -9.83
N LEU A 168 -18.55 8.31 -8.73
CA LEU A 168 -18.62 7.71 -7.40
C LEU A 168 -19.96 6.99 -7.12
N GLU A 169 -21.02 7.26 -7.88
CA GLU A 169 -22.30 6.57 -7.73
C GLU A 169 -22.25 5.23 -8.47
N THR A 170 -21.84 5.24 -9.74
CA THR A 170 -21.87 4.03 -10.60
C THR A 170 -20.63 3.16 -10.40
N GLY A 171 -19.47 3.76 -10.13
CA GLY A 171 -18.18 3.09 -10.15
C GLY A 171 -17.60 2.92 -11.56
N GLU A 172 -18.21 3.52 -12.58
CA GLU A 172 -17.72 3.51 -13.95
C GLU A 172 -16.65 4.58 -14.15
N PHE A 173 -15.64 4.27 -14.97
CA PHE A 173 -14.64 5.24 -15.36
C PHE A 173 -15.28 6.37 -16.16
N ILE A 174 -14.91 7.60 -15.83
CA ILE A 174 -15.31 8.78 -16.58
C ILE A 174 -14.57 8.72 -17.91
N LEU A 175 -15.30 8.87 -19.02
CA LEU A 175 -14.70 8.97 -20.35
C LEU A 175 -13.74 10.15 -20.36
N ASP A 176 -12.47 9.90 -20.71
CA ASP A 176 -11.53 11.00 -20.97
C ASP A 176 -12.09 11.80 -22.15
N SER A 177 -12.51 13.03 -21.90
CA SER A 177 -12.93 13.95 -22.96
C SER A 177 -11.70 14.51 -23.69
N GLY A 178 -11.13 13.72 -24.59
CA GLY A 178 -10.08 14.09 -25.56
C GLY A 178 -8.66 13.66 -25.16
N ALA A 179 -7.80 13.18 -26.06
CA ALA A 179 -7.76 13.35 -27.51
C ALA A 179 -7.26 12.08 -28.23
N ASP A 180 -7.92 11.76 -29.35
CA ASP A 180 -7.33 11.02 -30.48
C ASP A 180 -6.31 11.92 -31.21
#